data_AF-A0A839MZI9-F1
#
_entry.id   AF-A0A839MZI9-F1
#
_cell.length_a   1.000
_cell.length_b   1.000
_cell.length_c   1.000
_cell.angle_alpha   90.00
_cell.angle_beta   90.00
_cell.angle_gamma   90.00
#
_symmetry.space_group_name_H-M   'P 1'
#
loop_
_entity.id
_entity.type
_entity.pdbx_description
1 polymer ?
#
loop_
_entity_poly.entity_id
_entity_poly.type
_entity_poly.pdbx_seq_one_letter_code
_entity_poly.pdbx_strand_id
1 'polypeptide(L)'
;MTGAIDLHLPTGSGVYSGEQLAVLKDGHQAAVRLVREVLQLDRLDVFAVDAPDMVIPSWGCGGYTYSARSVVLAVDSSHPATMSAVRTTLVHEFHHVARERGPGCGTSLRARSYAQERGLSASALVDISAKAVTRTAPREATN
;
A
#
# COMPACT_ATOMS: atom_id res chain seq x y z
N MET A 1 -16.75 -13.01 10.75
CA MET A 1 -15.88 -13.77 9.82
C MET A 1 -14.67 -12.91 9.50
N THR A 2 -13.47 -13.35 9.89
CA THR A 2 -12.21 -12.71 9.49
C THR A 2 -11.90 -13.10 8.05
N GLY A 3 -11.77 -12.12 7.16
CA GLY A 3 -11.42 -12.40 5.76
C GLY A 3 -9.92 -12.54 5.52
N ALA A 4 -9.55 -13.19 4.42
CA ALA A 4 -8.17 -13.49 4.10
C ALA A 4 -7.35 -12.25 3.69
N ILE A 5 -6.04 -12.31 3.90
CA ILE A 5 -5.07 -11.41 3.27
C ILE A 5 -4.29 -12.30 2.31
N ASP A 6 -4.51 -12.14 1.01
CA ASP A 6 -4.09 -13.11 0.01
C ASP A 6 -2.98 -12.54 -0.86
N LEU A 7 -1.94 -13.36 -1.08
CA LEU A 7 -0.83 -13.05 -1.97
C LEU A 7 -1.07 -13.68 -3.33
N HIS A 8 -1.11 -12.84 -4.36
CA HIS A 8 -1.22 -13.22 -5.76
C HIS A 8 0.17 -13.11 -6.42
N LEU A 9 0.67 -14.24 -6.92
CA LEU A 9 1.98 -14.36 -7.57
C LEU A 9 1.78 -14.83 -9.03
N PRO A 10 2.10 -13.99 -10.03
CA PRO A 10 2.00 -14.37 -11.44
C PRO A 10 3.24 -15.19 -11.87
N THR A 11 3.18 -16.51 -11.69
CA THR A 11 4.32 -17.41 -11.98
C THR A 11 4.39 -17.91 -13.42
N GLY A 12 3.40 -17.59 -14.26
CA GLY A 12 3.27 -18.14 -15.62
C GLY A 12 4.44 -17.81 -16.57
N SER A 13 5.22 -16.76 -16.29
CA SER A 13 6.41 -16.39 -17.06
C SER A 13 7.64 -17.25 -16.75
N GLY A 14 7.66 -17.96 -15.61
CA GLY A 14 8.81 -18.75 -15.17
C GLY A 14 10.01 -17.94 -14.66
N VAL A 15 9.88 -16.62 -14.45
CA VAL A 15 11.00 -15.75 -14.04
C VAL A 15 11.44 -15.93 -12.59
N TYR A 16 10.56 -16.46 -11.74
CA TYR A 16 10.85 -16.67 -10.32
C TYR A 16 11.44 -18.05 -10.05
N SER A 17 12.52 -18.10 -9.28
CA SER A 17 13.03 -19.34 -8.71
C SER A 17 12.11 -19.87 -7.61
N GLY A 18 12.18 -21.18 -7.33
CA GLY A 18 11.41 -21.79 -6.23
C GLY A 18 11.76 -21.18 -4.86
N GLU A 19 13.03 -20.81 -4.66
CA GLU A 19 13.51 -20.14 -3.45
C GLU A 19 12.92 -18.73 -3.31
N GLN A 20 12.92 -17.94 -4.39
CA GLN A 20 12.28 -16.63 -4.41
C GLN A 20 10.79 -16.71 -4.03
N LEU A 21 10.07 -17.67 -4.61
CA LEU A 21 8.66 -17.87 -4.31
C LEU A 21 8.44 -18.25 -2.84
N ALA A 22 9.32 -19.06 -2.25
CA ALA A 22 9.27 -19.39 -0.82
C ALA A 22 9.48 -18.13 0.04
N VAL A 23 10.50 -17.33 -0.27
CA VAL A 23 10.80 -16.09 0.46
C VAL A 23 9.63 -15.09 0.41
N LEU A 24 9.01 -14.91 -0.75
CA LEU A 24 7.85 -14.01 -0.90
C LEU A 24 6.66 -14.50 -0.06
N LYS A 25 6.39 -15.81 -0.08
CA LYS A 25 5.30 -16.42 0.72
C LYS A 25 5.57 -16.31 2.21
N ASP A 26 6.78 -16.61 2.66
CA ASP A 26 7.15 -16.58 4.08
C ASP A 26 7.17 -15.15 4.63
N GLY A 27 7.70 -14.20 3.85
CA GLY A 27 7.66 -12.77 4.15
C GLY A 27 6.24 -12.24 4.30
N HIS A 28 5.36 -12.60 3.35
CA HIS A 28 3.94 -12.28 3.41
C HIS A 28 3.25 -12.90 4.64
N GLN A 29 3.43 -14.19 4.89
CA GLN A 29 2.81 -14.85 6.05
C GLN A 29 3.25 -14.22 7.37
N ALA A 30 4.54 -13.85 7.50
CA ALA A 30 5.03 -13.16 8.68
C ALA A 30 4.43 -11.76 8.84
N ALA A 31 4.29 -11.00 7.76
CA ALA A 31 3.64 -9.69 7.79
C ALA A 31 2.16 -9.82 8.20
N VAL A 32 1.43 -10.77 7.61
CA VAL A 32 0.01 -11.04 7.93
C VAL A 32 -0.18 -11.39 9.40
N ARG A 33 0.68 -12.25 9.98
CA ARG A 33 0.61 -12.59 11.40
C ARG A 33 0.72 -11.34 12.29
N LEU A 34 1.72 -10.50 12.03
CA LEU A 34 1.96 -9.27 12.80
C LEU A 34 0.78 -8.29 12.71
N VAL A 35 0.28 -8.01 11.51
CA VAL A 35 -0.77 -6.99 11.34
C VAL A 35 -2.16 -7.46 11.76
N ARG A 36 -2.43 -8.77 11.75
CA ARG A 36 -3.69 -9.30 12.29
C ARG A 36 -3.77 -9.10 13.80
N GLU A 37 -2.66 -9.29 14.51
CA GLU A 37 -2.61 -9.10 15.95
C GLU A 37 -2.70 -7.61 16.33
N VAL A 38 -1.97 -6.75 15.61
CA VAL A 38 -1.82 -5.34 16.00
C VAL A 38 -2.84 -4.41 15.33
N LEU A 39 -3.10 -4.59 14.03
CA LEU A 39 -3.95 -3.69 13.23
C LEU A 39 -5.34 -4.26 12.93
N GLN A 40 -5.60 -5.52 13.28
CA GLN A 40 -6.86 -6.21 13.01
C GLN A 40 -7.29 -6.17 11.53
N LEU A 41 -6.33 -6.15 10.62
CA LEU A 41 -6.60 -6.12 9.18
C LEU A 41 -7.10 -7.46 8.65
N ASP A 42 -8.05 -7.39 7.73
CA ASP A 42 -8.63 -8.52 7.00
C ASP A 42 -8.98 -8.14 5.54
N ARG A 43 -9.34 -9.10 4.68
CA ARG A 43 -9.86 -8.84 3.31
C ARG A 43 -8.98 -7.88 2.51
N LEU A 44 -7.77 -8.31 2.18
CA LEU A 44 -6.78 -7.50 1.49
C LEU A 44 -6.05 -8.35 0.45
N ASP A 45 -5.95 -7.85 -0.77
CA ASP A 45 -5.18 -8.51 -1.83
C ASP A 45 -3.77 -7.89 -1.92
N VAL A 46 -2.76 -8.74 -2.04
CA VAL A 46 -1.37 -8.36 -2.28
C VAL A 46 -0.97 -8.91 -3.65
N PHE A 47 -0.60 -8.04 -4.57
CA PHE A 47 -0.14 -8.42 -5.91
C PHE A 47 1.37 -8.29 -5.98
N ALA A 48 2.07 -9.42 -6.07
CA ALA A 48 3.51 -9.41 -6.33
C ALA A 48 3.76 -9.28 -7.85
N VAL A 49 4.56 -8.31 -8.26
CA VAL A 49 4.84 -8.01 -9.66
C VAL A 49 6.35 -7.84 -9.85
N ASP A 50 6.90 -8.50 -10.87
CA ASP A 50 8.29 -8.32 -11.29
C ASP A 50 8.42 -6.94 -11.94
N ALA A 51 8.93 -5.99 -11.17
CA ALA A 51 8.99 -4.56 -11.49
C ALA A 51 10.28 -3.98 -10.90
N PRO A 52 11.46 -4.32 -11.46
CA PRO A 52 12.76 -3.96 -10.91
C PRO A 52 13.02 -2.44 -10.88
N ASP A 53 12.27 -1.65 -11.63
CA ASP A 53 12.30 -0.18 -11.59
C ASP A 53 11.57 0.43 -10.38
N MET A 54 10.77 -0.38 -9.68
CA MET A 54 9.92 0.02 -8.55
C MET A 54 10.40 -0.55 -7.21
N VAL A 55 11.55 -1.20 -7.15
CA VAL A 55 12.13 -1.74 -5.91
C VAL A 55 13.10 -0.77 -5.25
N ILE A 56 13.33 -0.97 -3.94
CA ILE A 56 14.53 -0.42 -3.30
C ILE A 56 15.71 -1.31 -3.73
N PRO A 57 16.72 -0.79 -4.47
CA PRO A 57 17.73 -1.64 -5.10
C PRO A 57 18.48 -2.57 -4.14
N SER A 58 18.80 -2.10 -2.92
CA SER A 58 19.51 -2.90 -1.92
C SER A 58 18.64 -3.96 -1.23
N TRP A 59 17.33 -3.96 -1.46
CA TRP A 59 16.37 -4.84 -0.80
C TRP A 59 15.71 -5.84 -1.74
N GLY A 60 15.75 -5.61 -3.05
CA GLY A 60 15.11 -6.47 -4.06
C GLY A 60 13.58 -6.42 -4.07
N CYS A 61 12.97 -5.54 -3.25
CA CYS A 61 11.53 -5.32 -3.23
C CYS A 61 11.15 -3.87 -2.89
N GLY A 62 9.93 -3.50 -3.25
CA GLY A 62 9.28 -2.22 -2.96
C GLY A 62 7.78 -2.40 -2.74
N GLY A 63 7.15 -1.44 -2.08
CA GLY A 63 5.72 -1.50 -1.73
C GLY A 63 4.96 -0.29 -2.25
N TYR A 64 3.70 -0.52 -2.62
CA TYR A 64 2.76 0.55 -2.91
C TYR A 64 1.34 0.17 -2.48
N THR A 65 0.77 0.97 -1.59
CA THR A 65 -0.63 0.85 -1.21
C THR A 65 -1.50 1.47 -2.29
N TYR A 66 -2.15 0.61 -3.09
CA TYR A 66 -3.00 1.05 -4.20
C TYR A 66 -4.39 1.49 -3.70
N SER A 67 -4.92 0.82 -2.68
CA SER A 67 -6.18 1.17 -2.04
C SER A 67 -6.31 0.55 -0.66
N ALA A 68 -7.39 0.90 0.04
CA ALA A 68 -7.82 0.27 1.29
C ALA A 68 -8.05 -1.26 1.18
N ARG A 69 -8.01 -1.87 -0.02
CA ARG A 69 -8.19 -3.31 -0.22
C ARG A 69 -7.12 -3.97 -1.09
N SER A 70 -6.08 -3.24 -1.50
CA SER A 70 -5.08 -3.78 -2.41
C SER A 70 -3.70 -3.14 -2.21
N VAL A 71 -2.67 -3.98 -2.14
CA VAL A 71 -1.26 -3.60 -2.11
C VAL A 71 -0.54 -4.20 -3.31
N VAL A 72 0.39 -3.44 -3.89
CA VAL A 72 1.35 -3.95 -4.87
C VAL A 72 2.69 -4.15 -4.17
N LEU A 73 3.26 -5.34 -4.32
CA LEU A 73 4.62 -5.68 -3.92
C LEU A 73 5.47 -5.77 -5.19
N ALA A 74 6.26 -4.74 -5.47
CA ALA A 74 7.26 -4.79 -6.52
C ALA A 74 8.41 -5.69 -6.07
N VAL A 75 8.90 -6.55 -6.96
CA VAL A 75 10.04 -7.44 -6.73
C VAL A 75 10.99 -7.38 -7.92
N ASP A 76 12.25 -7.69 -7.68
CA ASP A 76 13.26 -7.87 -8.73
C ASP A 76 13.65 -9.35 -8.78
N SER A 77 13.26 -10.05 -9.84
CA SER A 77 13.60 -11.48 -10.00
C SER A 77 15.10 -11.72 -10.25
N SER A 78 15.86 -10.70 -10.64
CA SER A 78 17.33 -10.77 -10.82
C SER A 78 18.10 -10.46 -9.53
N HIS A 79 17.46 -9.73 -8.61
CA HIS A 79 17.98 -9.43 -7.27
C HIS A 79 16.98 -9.84 -6.18
N PRO A 80 16.91 -11.15 -5.84
CA PRO A 80 15.96 -11.69 -4.87
C PRO A 80 15.92 -10.89 -3.55
N ALA A 81 14.71 -10.48 -3.15
CA ALA A 81 14.50 -9.90 -1.84
C ALA A 81 14.75 -10.91 -0.71
N THR A 82 15.12 -10.42 0.47
CA THR A 82 15.15 -11.25 1.68
C THR A 82 13.78 -11.33 2.33
N MET A 83 13.52 -12.38 3.10
CA MET A 83 12.27 -12.53 3.87
C MET A 83 12.02 -11.33 4.81
N SER A 84 13.08 -10.79 5.42
CA SER A 84 13.00 -9.63 6.30
C SER A 84 12.61 -8.35 5.54
N ALA A 85 13.15 -8.17 4.33
CA ALA A 85 12.80 -7.04 3.46
C ALA A 85 11.32 -7.11 3.04
N VAL A 86 10.87 -8.26 2.53
CA VAL A 86 9.47 -8.49 2.13
C VAL A 86 8.53 -8.23 3.30
N ARG A 87 8.81 -8.80 4.48
CA ARG A 87 7.99 -8.59 5.69
C ARG A 87 7.91 -7.11 6.05
N THR A 88 9.05 -6.43 6.08
CA THR A 88 9.13 -5.00 6.47
C THR A 88 8.35 -4.12 5.50
N THR A 89 8.54 -4.34 4.20
CA THR A 89 7.80 -3.64 3.14
C THR A 89 6.29 -3.87 3.26
N LEU A 90 5.84 -5.12 3.43
CA LEU A 90 4.41 -5.39 3.55
C LEU A 90 3.79 -4.83 4.83
N VAL A 91 4.48 -4.89 5.97
CA VAL A 91 3.99 -4.24 7.20
C VAL A 91 3.84 -2.73 7.01
N HIS A 92 4.76 -2.09 6.29
CA HIS A 92 4.67 -0.66 5.96
C HIS A 92 3.43 -0.36 5.10
N GLU A 93 3.18 -1.13 4.05
CA GLU A 93 1.99 -0.93 3.20
C GLU A 93 0.68 -1.27 3.93
N PHE A 94 0.67 -2.34 4.73
CA PHE A 94 -0.49 -2.68 5.55
C PHE A 94 -0.81 -1.58 6.56
N HIS A 95 0.20 -0.90 7.10
CA HIS A 95 -0.02 0.28 7.92
C HIS A 95 -0.73 1.41 7.15
N HIS A 96 -0.37 1.66 5.89
CA HIS A 96 -1.11 2.61 5.05
C HIS A 96 -2.54 2.16 4.78
N VAL A 97 -2.76 0.87 4.50
CA VAL A 97 -4.12 0.31 4.35
C VAL A 97 -4.97 0.54 5.61
N ALA A 98 -4.42 0.25 6.80
CA ALA A 98 -5.12 0.50 8.06
C ALA A 98 -5.45 1.99 8.23
N ARG A 99 -4.52 2.87 7.85
CA ARG A 99 -4.75 4.33 7.87
C ARG A 99 -5.85 4.77 6.91
N GLU A 100 -5.92 4.20 5.71
CA GLU A 100 -7.00 4.48 4.75
C GLU A 100 -8.36 3.96 5.21
N ARG A 101 -8.41 2.79 5.86
CA ARG A 101 -9.66 2.19 6.39
C ARG A 101 -10.17 2.85 7.65
N GLY A 102 -9.27 3.41 8.46
CA GLY A 102 -9.61 4.20 9.63
C GLY A 102 -10.26 5.53 9.24
N PRO A 103 -10.41 6.48 10.18
CA PRO A 103 -10.91 7.83 9.89
C PRO A 103 -9.98 8.66 8.96
N GLY A 104 -9.03 8.02 8.27
CA GLY A 104 -7.92 8.65 7.59
C GLY A 104 -6.83 9.11 8.55
N CYS A 105 -5.65 9.43 8.02
CA CYS A 105 -4.97 10.57 8.60
C CYS A 105 -5.89 11.79 8.42
N GLY A 106 -6.08 12.61 9.46
CA GLY A 106 -6.41 14.02 9.20
C GLY A 106 -5.50 14.47 8.07
N THR A 107 -6.10 14.96 6.99
CA THR A 107 -5.70 14.85 5.56
C THR A 107 -4.32 15.43 5.21
N SER A 108 -3.26 14.87 5.80
CA SER A 108 -1.87 15.35 5.99
C SER A 108 -1.59 15.96 7.37
N LEU A 109 -0.32 15.89 7.82
CA LEU A 109 0.18 16.64 8.99
C LEU A 109 -0.19 18.13 8.91
N ARG A 110 -0.17 18.69 7.69
CA ARG A 110 -0.57 20.06 7.40
C ARG A 110 -2.05 20.32 7.66
N ALA A 111 -2.94 19.40 7.29
CA ALA A 111 -4.37 19.53 7.57
C ALA A 111 -4.65 19.47 9.09
N ARG A 112 -3.89 18.65 9.83
CA ARG A 112 -3.96 18.60 11.29
C ARG A 112 -3.43 19.88 11.95
N SER A 113 -2.28 20.42 11.53
CA SER A 113 -1.78 21.71 12.03
C SER A 113 -2.75 22.85 11.75
N TYR A 114 -3.32 22.92 10.54
CA TYR A 114 -4.30 23.94 10.17
C TYR A 114 -5.60 23.87 11.00
N ALA A 115 -6.11 22.67 11.27
CA ALA A 115 -7.28 22.49 12.14
C ALA A 115 -7.02 22.96 13.58
N GLN A 116 -5.83 22.68 14.10
CA GLN A 116 -5.43 23.03 15.45
C GLN A 116 -5.21 24.55 15.63
N GLU A 117 -4.65 25.23 14.62
CA GLU A 117 -4.54 26.70 14.59
C GLU A 117 -5.90 27.41 14.47
N ARG A 118 -6.91 26.75 13.88
CA ARG A 118 -8.26 27.30 13.65
C ARG A 118 -9.31 26.84 14.66
N GLY A 119 -8.93 26.02 15.65
CA GLY A 119 -9.85 25.51 16.68
C GLY A 119 -10.97 24.61 16.15
N LEU A 120 -10.78 23.96 15.00
CA LEU A 120 -11.79 23.10 14.37
C LEU A 120 -11.67 21.66 14.89
N SER A 121 -12.81 21.01 15.18
CA SER A 121 -12.83 19.60 15.57
C SER A 121 -12.52 18.69 14.38
N ALA A 122 -11.95 17.51 14.66
CA ALA A 122 -11.61 16.51 13.64
C ALA A 122 -12.81 16.07 12.78
N SER A 123 -14.05 16.25 13.25
CA SER A 123 -15.27 15.91 12.50
C SER A 123 -15.65 16.95 11.43
N ALA A 124 -15.13 18.18 11.50
CA ALA A 124 -15.47 19.25 10.56
C ALA A 124 -14.71 19.16 9.22
N LEU A 125 -13.72 18.26 9.10
CA LEU A 125 -12.87 18.12 7.91
C LEU A 125 -13.32 17.03 6.93
N VAL A 126 -14.40 16.32 7.21
CA VAL A 126 -14.83 15.16 6.41
C VAL A 126 -15.47 15.57 5.06
N ASP A 127 -15.80 16.84 4.83
CA ASP A 127 -16.54 17.28 3.63
C ASP A 127 -15.75 18.01 2.53
N ILE A 128 -14.41 17.97 2.52
CA ILE A 128 -13.64 18.57 1.42
C ILE A 128 -12.49 17.66 0.97
N SER A 129 -12.79 16.50 0.35
CA SER A 129 -11.92 15.95 -0.71
C SER A 129 -12.55 14.73 -1.39
N ALA A 130 -13.27 14.96 -2.48
CA ALA A 130 -13.29 14.06 -3.63
C ALA A 130 -13.86 14.81 -4.85
N LYS A 131 -13.07 14.94 -5.94
CA LYS A 131 -13.43 15.41 -7.30
C LYS A 131 -13.34 16.90 -7.71
N ALA A 132 -12.65 17.79 -7.00
CA ALA A 132 -12.58 19.20 -7.42
C ALA A 132 -11.28 19.69 -8.12
N VAL A 133 -10.34 18.81 -8.53
CA VAL A 133 -9.09 19.24 -9.21
C VAL A 133 -8.96 18.76 -10.67
N THR A 134 -9.92 17.99 -11.20
CA THR A 134 -9.88 17.55 -12.62
C THR A 134 -11.08 18.01 -13.47
N ARG A 135 -11.81 19.05 -13.04
CA ARG A 135 -12.88 19.64 -13.88
C ARG A 135 -12.97 21.16 -13.70
N THR A 136 -12.04 21.89 -14.32
CA THR A 136 -12.21 23.27 -14.83
C THR A 136 -10.89 23.76 -15.45
N ALA A 137 -10.53 23.19 -16.59
CA ALA A 137 -9.78 23.96 -17.59
C ALA A 137 -10.77 24.23 -18.72
N PRO A 138 -11.19 25.50 -18.97
CA PRO A 138 -11.99 25.80 -20.15
C PRO A 138 -11.17 25.51 -21.40
N ARG A 139 -11.79 24.82 -22.36
CA ARG A 139 -11.32 24.80 -23.75
C ARG A 139 -11.35 26.24 -24.25
N GLU A 140 -10.20 26.80 -24.57
CA GLU A 140 -10.13 27.99 -25.40
C GLU A 140 -10.65 27.62 -26.79
N ALA A 141 -11.87 28.08 -27.09
CA ALA A 141 -12.31 28.31 -28.45
C ALA A 141 -11.85 29.73 -28.80
N THR A 142 -10.98 29.87 -29.79
CA THR A 142 -10.86 31.11 -30.56
C THR A 142 -10.76 30.78 -32.04
N ASN A 143 -11.59 31.54 -32.78
CA ASN A 143 -11.82 31.63 -34.23
C ASN A 143 -10.75 31.07 -35.17
#